data_AF-A0A1G7YBK5-F1
#
_entry.id   AF-A0A1G7YBK5-F1
#
_cell.length_a   1.000
_cell.length_b   1.000
_cell.length_c   1.000
_cell.angle_alpha   90.00
_cell.angle_beta   90.00
_cell.angle_gamma   90.00
#
_symmetry.space_group_name_H-M   'P 1'
#
loop_
_entity.id
_entity.type
_entity.pdbx_description
1 polymer ?
#
loop_
_entity_poly.entity_id
_entity_poly.type
_entity_poly.pdbx_seq_one_letter_code
_entity_poly.pdbx_strand_id
1 'polypeptide(L)'
;MPASARSRSLLTWLPAIILVVVIGAIVFVTFAVQNSWWAEESPAASADQKASDGSTMLTDAGFDYATVEGIVRVRVGDGGLPAAQLGLGADEEKSAEFRRPLRVVVAGGDDVFVVDDVASLTAQAADGRLTALSVTYDVPGTWAEGVARVRGLASTYGWDAVQIDGLDEALAEFNRSGEGDQFAASVGPSDGGARVTATLAFDRGSGLTSVTLLFEPGS
;
A
#
# COMPACT_ATOMS: atom_id res chain seq x y z
N MET A 1 53.98 -4.09 50.85
CA MET A 1 52.69 -3.97 51.58
C MET A 1 51.86 -5.22 51.29
N PRO A 2 51.48 -6.03 52.28
CA PRO A 2 50.67 -7.21 52.02
C PRO A 2 49.26 -6.75 51.61
N ALA A 3 48.89 -7.03 50.37
CA ALA A 3 47.50 -6.91 49.92
C ALA A 3 46.64 -7.79 50.84
N SER A 4 45.71 -7.19 51.59
CA SER A 4 44.82 -7.91 52.50
C SER A 4 44.07 -9.00 51.72
N ALA A 5 43.78 -10.15 52.34
CA ALA A 5 43.13 -11.28 51.68
C ALA A 5 41.80 -10.89 50.96
N ARG A 6 41.14 -9.82 51.42
CA ARG A 6 39.96 -9.20 50.79
C ARG A 6 40.24 -8.58 49.42
N SER A 7 41.40 -7.94 49.19
CA SER A 7 41.68 -7.30 47.89
C SER A 7 42.04 -8.31 46.81
N ARG A 8 42.62 -9.47 47.17
CA ARG A 8 42.83 -10.59 46.24
C ARG A 8 41.52 -11.28 45.83
N SER A 9 40.59 -11.46 46.76
CA SER A 9 39.27 -12.02 46.41
C SER A 9 38.50 -11.07 45.49
N LEU A 10 38.48 -9.77 45.78
CA LEU A 10 37.81 -8.76 44.94
C LEU A 10 38.33 -8.73 43.48
N LEU A 11 39.64 -8.89 43.27
CA LEU A 11 40.24 -8.93 41.92
C LEU A 11 39.96 -10.25 41.17
N THR A 12 39.70 -11.35 41.89
CA THR A 12 39.42 -12.65 41.26
C THR A 12 37.99 -12.73 40.72
N TRP A 13 37.06 -11.99 41.34
CA TRP A 13 35.65 -11.93 40.92
C TRP A 13 35.38 -10.86 39.87
N LEU A 14 36.31 -9.92 39.65
CA LEU A 14 36.15 -8.83 38.68
C LEU A 14 35.84 -9.32 37.25
N PRO A 15 36.53 -10.34 36.71
CA PRO A 15 36.24 -10.87 35.37
C PRO A 15 34.86 -11.52 35.29
N ALA A 16 34.45 -12.23 36.35
CA ALA A 16 33.13 -12.86 36.42
C ALA A 16 32.01 -11.81 36.50
N ILE A 17 32.21 -10.74 37.26
CA ILE A 17 31.26 -9.62 37.34
C ILE A 17 31.16 -8.91 35.99
N ILE A 18 32.27 -8.63 35.32
CA ILE A 18 32.28 -8.02 33.97
C ILE A 18 31.53 -8.92 32.98
N LEU A 19 31.78 -10.22 33.01
CA LEU A 19 31.09 -11.17 32.15
C LEU A 19 29.57 -11.18 32.39
N VAL A 20 29.14 -11.18 33.66
CA VAL A 20 27.71 -11.11 34.02
C VAL A 20 27.09 -9.80 33.55
N VAL A 21 27.79 -8.68 33.67
CA VAL A 21 27.30 -7.38 33.18
C VAL A 21 27.18 -7.38 31.65
N VAL A 22 28.16 -7.94 30.93
CA VAL A 22 28.11 -8.05 29.47
C VAL A 22 26.98 -8.96 29.02
N ILE A 23 26.82 -10.13 29.65
CA ILE A 23 25.71 -11.04 29.36
C ILE A 23 24.37 -10.36 29.65
N GLY A 24 24.24 -9.68 30.80
CA GLY A 24 23.05 -8.92 31.15
C GLY A 24 22.74 -7.81 30.15
N ALA A 25 23.76 -7.09 29.67
CA ALA A 25 23.61 -6.07 28.63
C ALA A 25 23.18 -6.67 27.29
N ILE A 26 23.76 -7.80 26.88
CA ILE A 26 23.37 -8.50 25.65
C ILE A 26 21.92 -8.98 25.75
N VAL A 27 21.54 -9.62 26.86
CA VAL A 27 20.16 -10.06 27.09
C VAL A 27 19.19 -8.87 27.09
N PHE A 28 19.54 -7.76 27.73
CA PHE A 28 18.74 -6.54 27.72
C PHE A 28 18.58 -5.96 26.31
N VAL A 29 19.66 -5.90 25.52
CA VAL A 29 19.61 -5.48 24.12
C VAL A 29 18.75 -6.43 23.29
N THR A 30 18.85 -7.75 23.50
CA THR A 30 18.02 -8.74 22.82
C THR A 30 16.54 -8.60 23.18
N PHE A 31 16.19 -8.41 24.45
CA PHE A 31 14.81 -8.13 24.87
C PHE A 31 14.29 -6.79 24.34
N ALA A 32 15.14 -5.75 24.29
CA ALA A 32 14.79 -4.47 23.71
C ALA A 32 14.57 -4.55 22.18
N VAL A 33 15.30 -5.43 21.49
CA VAL A 33 15.11 -5.72 20.05
C VAL A 33 13.88 -6.58 19.81
N GLN A 34 13.53 -7.50 20.71
CA GLN A 34 12.29 -8.30 20.65
C GLN A 34 11.02 -7.49 20.95
N ASN A 35 11.12 -6.48 21.82
CA ASN A 35 10.06 -5.47 22.05
C ASN A 35 10.18 -4.26 21.10
N SER A 36 10.99 -4.38 20.06
CA SER A 36 11.15 -3.33 19.08
C SER A 36 10.07 -3.46 18.02
N TRP A 37 9.56 -2.34 17.52
CA TRP A 37 8.41 -2.30 16.59
C TRP A 37 8.62 -3.09 15.28
N TRP A 38 9.85 -3.48 14.95
CA TRP A 38 10.21 -4.36 13.83
C TRP A 38 10.16 -5.88 14.15
N ALA A 39 9.98 -6.26 15.42
CA ALA A 39 9.92 -7.65 15.88
C ALA A 39 8.54 -8.07 16.42
N GLU A 40 7.58 -7.13 16.48
CA GLU A 40 6.22 -7.40 16.93
C GLU A 40 5.41 -7.99 15.76
N GLU A 41 4.78 -9.15 15.95
CA GLU A 41 3.97 -9.82 14.91
C GLU A 41 2.68 -9.04 14.56
N SER A 42 2.30 -8.05 15.39
CA SER A 42 1.16 -7.14 15.17
C SER A 42 1.36 -5.86 15.99
N PRO A 43 2.24 -4.94 15.56
CA PRO A 43 2.47 -3.69 16.29
C PRO A 43 1.17 -2.91 16.37
N ALA A 44 0.81 -2.44 17.58
CA ALA A 44 -0.38 -1.63 17.75
C ALA A 44 -0.18 -0.30 17.02
N ALA A 45 -1.00 -0.04 15.98
CA ALA A 45 -0.90 1.17 15.18
C ALA A 45 -0.95 2.43 16.07
N SER A 46 0.04 3.30 15.92
CA SER A 46 0.02 4.63 16.52
C SER A 46 -0.95 5.55 15.76
N ALA A 47 -1.31 6.69 16.38
CA ALA A 47 -2.32 7.59 15.85
C ALA A 47 -1.95 8.25 14.50
N ASP A 48 -0.67 8.21 14.12
CA ASP A 48 -0.13 8.67 12.83
C ASP A 48 -0.09 7.57 11.76
N GLN A 49 -0.42 6.33 12.13
CA GLN A 49 -0.43 5.15 11.24
C GLN A 49 -1.86 4.70 10.88
N LYS A 50 -2.80 4.87 11.81
CA LYS A 50 -4.20 4.47 11.63
C LYS A 50 -5.15 5.57 12.10
N ALA A 51 -6.11 5.89 11.25
CA ALA A 51 -7.15 6.87 11.52
C ALA A 51 -8.21 6.32 12.49
N SER A 52 -9.06 7.22 12.99
CA SER A 52 -10.07 6.91 14.03
C SER A 52 -11.16 5.94 13.57
N ASP A 53 -11.43 5.86 12.27
CA ASP A 53 -12.39 4.95 11.64
C ASP A 53 -11.77 3.58 11.27
N GLY A 54 -10.49 3.40 11.55
CA GLY A 54 -9.71 2.22 11.23
C GLY A 54 -9.10 2.20 9.83
N SER A 55 -9.24 3.29 9.05
CA SER A 55 -8.52 3.51 7.80
C SER A 55 -7.02 3.68 8.05
N THR A 56 -6.21 3.34 7.07
CA THR A 56 -4.77 3.64 7.06
C THR A 56 -4.59 5.15 6.92
N MET A 57 -3.67 5.74 7.69
CA MET A 57 -3.28 7.13 7.48
C MET A 57 -2.58 7.26 6.11
N LEU A 58 -2.99 8.23 5.31
CA LEU A 58 -2.42 8.54 4.00
C LEU A 58 -1.21 9.47 4.17
N THR A 59 -0.26 9.02 4.99
CA THR A 59 0.99 9.69 5.35
C THR A 59 2.14 8.71 5.13
N ASP A 60 3.38 9.19 5.15
CA ASP A 60 4.56 8.31 4.97
C ASP A 60 4.61 7.25 6.08
N ALA A 61 4.30 7.65 7.32
CA ALA A 61 4.23 6.74 8.46
C ALA A 61 3.10 5.69 8.33
N GLY A 62 1.94 6.09 7.81
CA GLY A 62 0.84 5.16 7.56
C GLY A 62 1.13 4.18 6.43
N PHE A 63 1.80 4.62 5.36
CA PHE A 63 2.23 3.74 4.27
C PHE A 63 3.35 2.77 4.70
N ASP A 64 4.30 3.23 5.51
CA ASP A 64 5.32 2.37 6.11
C ASP A 64 4.69 1.30 7.00
N TYR A 65 3.73 1.68 7.84
CA TYR A 65 2.99 0.74 8.67
C TYR A 65 2.16 -0.25 7.83
N ALA A 66 1.49 0.22 6.78
CA ALA A 66 0.74 -0.66 5.87
C ALA A 66 1.64 -1.69 5.18
N THR A 67 2.89 -1.32 4.88
CA THR A 67 3.90 -2.26 4.33
C THR A 67 4.24 -3.38 5.32
N VAL A 68 4.19 -3.10 6.63
CA VAL A 68 4.37 -4.10 7.68
C VAL A 68 3.09 -4.94 7.88
N GLU A 69 1.92 -4.30 7.93
CA GLU A 69 0.63 -5.01 8.11
C GLU A 69 0.25 -5.85 6.88
N GLY A 70 0.75 -5.50 5.69
CA GLY A 70 0.39 -6.14 4.44
C GLY A 70 -0.94 -5.64 3.84
N ILE A 71 -1.54 -4.60 4.42
CA ILE A 71 -2.87 -4.13 4.05
C ILE A 71 -3.05 -2.62 4.21
N VAL A 72 -3.71 -2.01 3.23
CA VAL A 72 -4.19 -0.63 3.27
C VAL A 72 -5.71 -0.64 3.34
N ARG A 73 -6.30 0.16 4.22
CA ARG A 73 -7.77 0.32 4.31
C ARG A 73 -8.13 1.77 4.08
N VAL A 74 -9.03 2.06 3.14
CA VAL A 74 -9.44 3.43 2.82
C VAL A 74 -10.95 3.48 2.63
N ARG A 75 -11.57 4.58 3.08
CA ARG A 75 -12.96 4.90 2.78
C ARG A 75 -13.02 6.08 1.82
N VAL A 76 -13.75 5.91 0.72
CA VAL A 76 -13.94 6.93 -0.33
C VAL A 76 -15.41 7.35 -0.33
N GLY A 77 -15.69 8.65 -0.50
CA GLY A 77 -17.04 9.17 -0.55
C GLY A 77 -17.74 9.26 0.82
N ASP A 78 -19.04 8.98 0.83
CA ASP A 78 -19.86 9.07 2.04
C ASP A 78 -19.41 8.07 3.11
N GLY A 79 -19.29 8.55 4.34
CA GLY A 79 -18.72 7.77 5.46
C GLY A 79 -17.19 7.76 5.52
N GLY A 80 -16.50 8.40 4.57
CA GLY A 80 -15.07 8.69 4.65
C GLY A 80 -14.75 9.84 5.60
N LEU A 81 -13.57 9.76 6.25
CA LEU A 81 -13.06 10.84 7.06
C LEU A 81 -12.64 12.06 6.19
N PRO A 82 -12.67 13.28 6.75
CA PRO A 82 -12.04 14.43 6.10
C PRO A 82 -10.56 14.16 5.77
N ALA A 83 -10.05 14.73 4.68
CA ALA A 83 -8.68 14.53 4.21
C ALA A 83 -7.64 14.81 5.32
N ALA A 84 -7.86 15.87 6.10
CA ALA A 84 -7.00 16.24 7.23
C ALA A 84 -6.92 15.15 8.32
N GLN A 85 -7.99 14.38 8.53
CA GLN A 85 -8.00 13.26 9.48
C GLN A 85 -7.36 11.98 8.90
N LEU A 86 -7.16 11.93 7.59
CA LEU A 86 -6.35 10.91 6.90
C LEU A 86 -4.88 11.37 6.75
N GLY A 87 -4.53 12.57 7.22
CA GLY A 87 -3.18 13.12 7.11
C GLY A 87 -2.84 13.72 5.74
N LEU A 88 -3.85 14.04 4.92
CA LEU A 88 -3.72 14.81 3.68
C LEU A 88 -4.16 16.27 3.88
N GLY A 89 -3.54 17.17 3.12
CA GLY A 89 -4.01 18.53 2.91
C GLY A 89 -5.37 18.59 2.21
N ALA A 90 -5.97 19.78 2.15
CA ALA A 90 -7.30 19.96 1.57
C ALA A 90 -7.33 19.67 0.06
N ASP A 91 -6.26 20.04 -0.64
CA ASP A 91 -6.04 19.86 -2.07
C ASP A 91 -4.64 19.26 -2.27
N GLU A 92 -4.47 18.03 -1.81
CA GLU A 92 -3.19 17.33 -1.83
C GLU A 92 -3.31 16.01 -2.60
N GLU A 93 -2.32 15.75 -3.43
CA GLU A 93 -2.09 14.42 -3.99
C GLU A 93 -0.90 13.80 -3.28
N LYS A 94 -1.04 12.53 -2.90
CA LYS A 94 0.03 11.78 -2.26
C LYS A 94 0.12 10.37 -2.81
N SER A 95 1.32 9.98 -3.18
CA SER A 95 1.62 8.67 -3.75
C SER A 95 2.58 7.89 -2.86
N ALA A 96 2.44 6.56 -2.89
CA ALA A 96 3.32 5.63 -2.23
C ALA A 96 3.61 4.44 -3.14
N GLU A 97 4.87 3.99 -3.11
CA GLU A 97 5.31 2.73 -3.70
C GLU A 97 5.68 1.78 -2.58
N PHE A 98 5.18 0.55 -2.65
CA PHE A 98 5.35 -0.46 -1.62
C PHE A 98 6.49 -1.39 -1.99
N ARG A 99 7.33 -1.72 -1.00
CA ARG A 99 8.47 -2.66 -1.21
C ARG A 99 8.03 -4.09 -1.45
N ARG A 100 6.78 -4.41 -1.12
CA ARG A 100 6.13 -5.70 -1.32
C ARG A 100 4.69 -5.43 -1.73
N PRO A 101 4.08 -6.29 -2.56
CA PRO A 101 2.68 -6.13 -2.92
C PRO A 101 1.80 -6.20 -1.67
N LEU A 102 0.83 -5.28 -1.57
CA LEU A 102 -0.11 -5.20 -0.46
C LEU A 102 -1.53 -5.50 -0.93
N ARG A 103 -2.38 -5.86 0.03
CA ARG A 103 -3.84 -5.85 -0.16
C ARG A 103 -4.37 -4.44 0.08
N VAL A 104 -5.19 -3.92 -0.80
CA VAL A 104 -5.94 -2.67 -0.57
C VAL A 104 -7.42 -3.00 -0.41
N VAL A 105 -8.02 -2.53 0.67
CA VAL A 105 -9.46 -2.61 0.93
C VAL A 105 -10.04 -1.21 0.85
N VAL A 106 -10.93 -1.01 -0.11
CA VAL A 106 -11.61 0.27 -0.34
C VAL A 106 -13.07 0.10 0.03
N ALA A 107 -13.59 0.90 0.94
CA ALA A 107 -15.03 1.00 1.17
C ALA A 107 -15.57 2.27 0.53
N GLY A 108 -16.68 2.15 -0.19
CA GLY A 108 -17.42 3.30 -0.74
C GLY A 108 -18.90 3.07 -0.55
N GLY A 109 -19.57 3.95 0.19
CA GLY A 109 -20.95 3.72 0.63
C GLY A 109 -21.08 2.39 1.38
N ASP A 110 -22.00 1.54 0.92
CA ASP A 110 -22.23 0.19 1.47
C ASP A 110 -21.35 -0.89 0.83
N ASP A 111 -20.56 -0.55 -0.20
CA ASP A 111 -19.74 -1.48 -0.95
C ASP A 111 -18.31 -1.57 -0.39
N VAL A 112 -17.74 -2.78 -0.46
CA VAL A 112 -16.34 -3.05 -0.09
C VAL A 112 -15.64 -3.75 -1.23
N PHE A 113 -14.54 -3.15 -1.68
CA PHE A 113 -13.69 -3.64 -2.75
C PHE A 113 -12.36 -4.11 -2.17
N VAL A 114 -11.88 -5.26 -2.63
CA VAL A 114 -10.59 -5.81 -2.22
C VAL A 114 -9.74 -5.98 -3.47
N VAL A 115 -8.55 -5.37 -3.45
CA VAL A 115 -7.56 -5.45 -4.51
C VAL A 115 -6.30 -6.06 -3.92
N ASP A 116 -5.92 -7.23 -4.40
CA ASP A 116 -4.67 -7.89 -4.02
C ASP A 116 -3.53 -7.47 -4.95
N ASP A 117 -2.29 -7.72 -4.54
CA ASP A 117 -1.07 -7.49 -5.32
C ASP A 117 -0.85 -6.04 -5.79
N VAL A 118 -1.10 -5.06 -4.92
CA VAL A 118 -0.90 -3.63 -5.20
C VAL A 118 0.54 -3.21 -4.88
N ALA A 119 1.25 -2.64 -5.86
CA ALA A 119 2.59 -2.09 -5.66
C ALA A 119 2.62 -0.58 -5.45
N SER A 120 1.64 0.16 -5.96
CA SER A 120 1.57 1.59 -5.70
C SER A 120 0.15 2.07 -5.53
N LEU A 121 0.03 3.15 -4.77
CA LEU A 121 -1.22 3.81 -4.46
C LEU A 121 -1.03 5.31 -4.55
N THR A 122 -2.00 5.99 -5.15
CA THR A 122 -2.08 7.45 -5.19
C THR A 122 -3.43 7.86 -4.63
N ALA A 123 -3.41 8.67 -3.59
CA ALA A 123 -4.58 9.30 -2.99
C ALA A 123 -4.65 10.76 -3.41
N GLN A 124 -5.83 11.22 -3.80
CA GLN A 124 -6.08 12.61 -4.16
C GLN A 124 -7.20 13.18 -3.30
N ALA A 125 -6.90 14.30 -2.65
CA ALA A 125 -7.87 15.11 -1.94
C ALA A 125 -8.19 16.38 -2.73
N ALA A 126 -9.44 16.80 -2.66
CA ALA A 126 -9.89 18.12 -3.08
C ALA A 126 -10.99 18.61 -2.13
N ASP A 127 -11.03 19.91 -1.86
CA ASP A 127 -12.00 20.55 -0.97
C ASP A 127 -12.07 19.88 0.43
N GLY A 128 -10.94 19.35 0.92
CA GLY A 128 -10.85 18.72 2.24
C GLY A 128 -11.42 17.30 2.32
N ARG A 129 -11.68 16.65 1.18
CA ARG A 129 -12.16 15.26 1.12
C ARG A 129 -11.31 14.43 0.17
N LEU A 130 -11.22 13.13 0.42
CA LEU A 130 -10.62 12.19 -0.52
C LEU A 130 -11.57 12.03 -1.73
N THR A 131 -11.11 12.43 -2.91
CA THR A 131 -11.89 12.41 -4.16
C THR A 131 -11.48 11.28 -5.09
N ALA A 132 -10.26 10.77 -4.97
CA ALA A 132 -9.81 9.63 -5.75
C ALA A 132 -8.78 8.78 -4.99
N LEU A 133 -8.82 7.48 -5.25
CA LEU A 133 -7.78 6.53 -4.87
C LEU A 133 -7.43 5.67 -6.08
N SER A 134 -6.21 5.82 -6.59
CA SER A 134 -5.66 4.98 -7.65
C SER A 134 -4.78 3.90 -7.05
N VAL A 135 -4.93 2.66 -7.50
CA VAL A 135 -4.09 1.52 -7.11
C VAL A 135 -3.54 0.83 -8.34
N THR A 136 -2.24 0.56 -8.36
CA THR A 136 -1.55 -0.09 -9.47
C THR A 136 -1.03 -1.45 -9.04
N TYR A 137 -1.29 -2.47 -9.86
CA TYR A 137 -0.82 -3.83 -9.62
C TYR A 137 0.71 -3.95 -9.75
N ASP A 138 1.32 -4.84 -8.98
CA ASP A 138 2.78 -5.00 -8.87
C ASP A 138 3.49 -5.39 -10.15
N VAL A 139 2.94 -6.36 -10.87
CA VAL A 139 3.62 -6.90 -12.06
C VAL A 139 2.94 -6.35 -13.31
N PRO A 140 3.61 -5.44 -14.05
CA PRO A 140 3.19 -5.13 -15.41
C PRO A 140 3.41 -6.38 -16.28
N GLY A 141 2.38 -6.73 -17.05
CA GLY A 141 2.35 -7.94 -17.87
C GLY A 141 2.39 -7.61 -19.35
N THR A 142 2.15 -8.61 -20.17
CA THR A 142 1.77 -8.41 -21.57
C THR A 142 0.38 -7.78 -21.66
N TRP A 143 0.05 -7.19 -22.82
CA TRP A 143 -1.29 -6.68 -23.08
C TRP A 143 -2.39 -7.73 -22.83
N ALA A 144 -2.17 -8.96 -23.31
CA ALA A 144 -3.11 -10.06 -23.14
C ALA A 144 -3.36 -10.40 -21.65
N GLU A 145 -2.31 -10.34 -20.81
CA GLU A 145 -2.44 -10.53 -19.37
C GLU A 145 -3.20 -9.37 -18.70
N GLY A 146 -2.96 -8.13 -19.14
CA GLY A 146 -3.72 -6.95 -18.70
C GLY A 146 -5.21 -7.06 -19.02
N VAL A 147 -5.56 -7.40 -20.26
CA VAL A 147 -6.95 -7.61 -20.70
C VAL A 147 -7.58 -8.78 -19.95
N ALA A 148 -6.85 -9.89 -19.76
CA ALA A 148 -7.34 -11.03 -18.98
C ALA A 148 -7.64 -10.67 -17.52
N ARG A 149 -6.79 -9.84 -16.89
CA ARG A 149 -7.02 -9.31 -15.54
C ARG A 149 -8.29 -8.47 -15.49
N VAL A 150 -8.44 -7.50 -16.39
CA VAL A 150 -9.63 -6.64 -16.42
C VAL A 150 -10.91 -7.44 -16.70
N ARG A 151 -10.84 -8.43 -17.61
CA ARG A 151 -11.95 -9.36 -17.86
C ARG A 151 -12.33 -10.19 -16.63
N GLY A 152 -11.36 -10.65 -15.84
CA GLY A 152 -11.60 -11.35 -14.58
C GLY A 152 -12.29 -10.48 -13.53
N LEU A 153 -12.04 -9.16 -13.54
CA LEU A 153 -12.63 -8.19 -12.63
C LEU A 153 -14.02 -7.69 -13.07
N ALA A 154 -14.38 -7.87 -14.34
CA ALA A 154 -15.60 -7.31 -14.92
C ALA A 154 -16.86 -7.70 -14.14
N SER A 155 -17.00 -8.97 -13.75
CA SER A 155 -18.16 -9.43 -12.98
C SER A 155 -18.23 -8.84 -11.56
N THR A 156 -17.07 -8.55 -10.96
CA THR A 156 -16.97 -7.95 -9.62
C THR A 156 -17.42 -6.51 -9.62
N TYR A 157 -17.04 -5.75 -10.66
CA TYR A 157 -17.35 -4.32 -10.78
C TYR A 157 -18.54 -4.02 -11.70
N GLY A 158 -19.20 -5.04 -12.24
CA GLY A 158 -20.36 -4.89 -13.14
C GLY A 158 -20.03 -4.24 -14.50
N TRP A 159 -18.78 -4.32 -14.97
CA TRP A 159 -18.40 -3.76 -16.26
C TRP A 159 -18.96 -4.58 -17.43
N ASP A 160 -19.32 -3.89 -18.51
CA ASP A 160 -19.84 -4.53 -19.71
C ASP A 160 -18.70 -5.21 -20.50
N ALA A 161 -18.92 -6.47 -20.91
CA ALA A 161 -18.00 -7.20 -21.76
C ALA A 161 -17.70 -6.46 -23.07
N VAL A 162 -18.65 -5.70 -23.61
CA VAL A 162 -18.47 -4.90 -24.83
C VAL A 162 -17.35 -3.87 -24.69
N GLN A 163 -17.16 -3.29 -23.49
CA GLN A 163 -16.07 -2.34 -23.24
C GLN A 163 -14.70 -3.01 -23.29
N ILE A 164 -14.64 -4.31 -22.98
CA ILE A 164 -13.40 -5.08 -22.88
C ILE A 164 -13.05 -5.73 -24.22
N ASP A 165 -14.06 -6.20 -24.97
CA ASP A 165 -13.86 -6.91 -26.23
C ASP A 165 -13.28 -6.02 -27.34
N GLY A 166 -13.47 -4.70 -27.26
CA GLY A 166 -12.88 -3.73 -28.21
C GLY A 166 -11.42 -3.36 -27.94
N LEU A 167 -10.84 -3.79 -26.81
CA LEU A 167 -9.50 -3.37 -26.38
C LEU A 167 -8.39 -3.86 -27.33
N ASP A 168 -8.49 -5.10 -27.80
CA ASP A 168 -7.48 -5.68 -28.69
C ASP A 168 -7.44 -5.01 -30.06
N GLU A 169 -8.62 -4.65 -30.60
CA GLU A 169 -8.72 -3.92 -31.85
C GLU A 169 -8.16 -2.49 -31.72
N ALA A 170 -8.43 -1.84 -30.58
CA ALA A 170 -7.89 -0.50 -30.29
C ALA A 170 -6.35 -0.49 -30.19
N LEU A 171 -5.74 -1.49 -29.53
CA LEU A 171 -4.29 -1.61 -29.51
C LEU A 171 -3.72 -1.92 -30.91
N ALA A 172 -4.40 -2.78 -31.68
CA ALA A 172 -3.99 -3.08 -33.05
C ALA A 172 -4.02 -1.84 -33.95
N GLU A 173 -5.01 -0.96 -33.79
CA GLU A 173 -5.07 0.34 -34.47
C GLU A 173 -3.91 1.25 -34.06
N PHE A 174 -3.65 1.40 -32.76
CA PHE A 174 -2.51 2.17 -32.24
C PHE A 174 -1.16 1.69 -32.79
N ASN A 175 -0.95 0.37 -32.86
CA ASN A 175 0.28 -0.18 -33.41
C ASN A 175 0.39 0.01 -34.93
N ARG A 176 -0.74 0.06 -35.65
CA ARG A 176 -0.77 0.32 -37.10
C ARG A 176 -0.50 1.79 -37.43
N SER A 177 -0.96 2.73 -36.61
CA SER A 177 -0.68 4.16 -36.82
C SER A 177 0.81 4.47 -36.63
N GLY A 178 1.47 3.77 -35.70
CA GLY A 178 2.88 4.02 -35.36
C GLY A 178 3.10 5.33 -34.59
N GLU A 179 2.05 6.06 -34.24
CA GLU A 179 2.12 7.32 -33.50
C GLU A 179 2.16 7.06 -31.98
N GLY A 180 2.95 7.85 -31.24
CA GLY A 180 3.06 7.81 -29.78
C GLY A 180 3.79 6.59 -29.20
N ASP A 181 4.32 6.71 -27.99
CA ASP A 181 5.03 5.60 -27.33
C ASP A 181 4.14 4.79 -26.38
N GLN A 182 2.97 5.32 -26.02
CA GLN A 182 2.06 4.72 -25.05
C GLN A 182 0.62 4.71 -25.56
N PHE A 183 -0.10 3.66 -25.19
CA PHE A 183 -1.53 3.49 -25.44
C PHE A 183 -2.24 3.25 -24.11
N ALA A 184 -3.26 4.05 -23.83
CA ALA A 184 -4.10 3.88 -22.64
C ALA A 184 -5.54 3.58 -23.06
N ALA A 185 -6.15 2.62 -22.39
CA ALA A 185 -7.56 2.30 -22.55
C ALA A 185 -8.21 2.11 -21.19
N SER A 186 -9.47 2.51 -21.06
CA SER A 186 -10.20 2.46 -19.80
C SER A 186 -11.49 1.64 -19.91
N VAL A 187 -11.85 0.96 -18.83
CA VAL A 187 -13.07 0.15 -18.67
C VAL A 187 -13.81 0.61 -17.43
N GLY A 188 -15.13 0.72 -17.52
CA GLY A 188 -15.98 1.35 -16.51
C GLY A 188 -16.41 2.77 -16.91
N PRO A 189 -16.77 3.63 -15.95
CA PRO A 189 -16.82 3.36 -14.51
C PRO A 189 -17.91 2.35 -14.13
N SER A 190 -17.75 1.66 -13.00
CA SER A 190 -18.83 0.90 -12.35
C SER A 190 -19.86 1.82 -11.71
N ASP A 191 -21.06 1.28 -11.50
CA ASP A 191 -22.06 1.85 -10.61
C ASP A 191 -21.89 1.28 -9.18
N GLY A 192 -22.29 2.03 -8.16
CA GLY A 192 -22.21 1.59 -6.75
C GLY A 192 -21.77 2.71 -5.81
N GLY A 193 -21.45 2.32 -4.57
CA GLY A 193 -20.98 3.26 -3.54
C GLY A 193 -19.57 3.81 -3.78
N ALA A 194 -18.78 3.19 -4.66
CA ALA A 194 -17.66 3.83 -5.34
C ALA A 194 -17.71 3.52 -6.84
N ARG A 195 -17.34 4.51 -7.65
CA ARG A 195 -17.16 4.35 -9.10
C ARG A 195 -15.75 3.83 -9.36
N VAL A 196 -15.65 2.66 -9.97
CA VAL A 196 -14.38 1.98 -10.23
C VAL A 196 -14.10 1.98 -11.72
N THR A 197 -12.97 2.55 -12.12
CA THR A 197 -12.48 2.55 -13.50
C THR A 197 -11.15 1.82 -13.57
N ALA A 198 -11.02 0.83 -14.46
CA ALA A 198 -9.73 0.25 -14.80
C ALA A 198 -9.08 1.01 -15.94
N THR A 199 -7.78 1.24 -15.86
CA THR A 199 -6.96 1.75 -16.97
C THR A 199 -5.85 0.76 -17.26
N LEU A 200 -5.76 0.32 -18.51
CA LEU A 200 -4.62 -0.42 -19.05
C LEU A 200 -3.72 0.57 -19.78
N ALA A 201 -2.44 0.61 -19.42
CA ALA A 201 -1.46 1.46 -20.09
C ALA A 201 -0.35 0.58 -20.70
N PHE A 202 -0.36 0.45 -22.02
CA PHE A 202 0.65 -0.24 -22.82
C PHE A 202 1.78 0.71 -23.20
N ASP A 203 3.01 0.28 -22.96
CA ASP A 203 4.23 0.99 -23.36
C ASP A 203 4.92 0.24 -24.50
N ARG A 204 5.08 0.90 -25.65
CA ARG A 204 5.63 0.29 -26.87
C ARG A 204 7.12 -0.03 -26.73
N GLY A 205 7.87 0.77 -25.96
CA GLY A 205 9.30 0.60 -25.79
C GLY A 205 9.66 -0.67 -25.01
N SER A 206 8.89 -0.98 -23.98
CA SER A 206 9.05 -2.16 -23.13
C SER A 206 8.17 -3.35 -23.54
N GLY A 207 7.07 -3.09 -24.26
CA GLY A 207 6.03 -4.09 -24.55
C GLY A 207 5.18 -4.46 -23.32
N LEU A 208 5.35 -3.74 -22.21
CA LEU A 208 4.66 -4.00 -20.95
C LEU A 208 3.36 -3.22 -20.84
N THR A 209 2.41 -3.78 -20.10
CA THR A 209 1.12 -3.18 -19.78
C THR A 209 0.92 -3.13 -18.29
N SER A 210 0.75 -1.94 -17.73
CA SER A 210 0.29 -1.75 -16.35
C SER A 210 -1.23 -1.71 -16.31
N VAL A 211 -1.78 -2.12 -15.16
CA VAL A 211 -3.21 -2.01 -14.87
C VAL A 211 -3.35 -1.19 -13.59
N THR A 212 -4.17 -0.15 -13.64
CA THR A 212 -4.50 0.71 -12.50
C THR A 212 -6.01 0.72 -12.31
N LEU A 213 -6.47 0.60 -11.06
CA LEU A 213 -7.87 0.82 -10.70
C LEU A 213 -7.99 2.18 -10.03
N LEU A 214 -8.90 3.01 -10.53
CA LEU A 214 -9.28 4.29 -9.95
C LEU A 214 -10.61 4.11 -9.22
N PHE A 215 -10.64 4.45 -7.94
CA PHE A 215 -11.82 4.51 -7.09
C PHE A 215 -12.21 5.96 -6.83
N GLU A 216 -13.41 6.34 -7.23
CA GLU A 216 -14.01 7.66 -6.96
C GLU A 216 -15.28 7.50 -6.11
N PRO A 217 -15.70 8.53 -5.36
CA PRO A 217 -16.99 8.51 -4.67
C PRO A 217 -18.15 8.12 -5.60
N GLY A 218 -19.03 7.26 -5.11
CA GLY A 218 -20.32 6.99 -5.74
C GLY A 218 -21.21 8.23 -5.78
N SER A 219 -22.14 8.25 -6.73
CA SER A 219 -23.17 9.30 -6.88
C SER A 219 -24.35 9.10 -5.95
#